data_AF-A0A2U3D7B2-F1
#
_entry.id   AF-A0A2U3D7B2-F1
#
_cell.length_a   1.000
_cell.length_b   1.000
_cell.length_c   1.000
_cell.angle_alpha   90.00
_cell.angle_beta   90.00
_cell.angle_gamma   90.00
#
_symmetry.space_group_name_H-M   'P 1'
#
loop_
_entity.id
_entity.type
_entity.pdbx_description
1 polymer ?
#
loop_
_entity_poly.entity_id
_entity_poly.type
_entity_poly.pdbx_seq_one_letter_code
_entity_poly.pdbx_strand_id
1 'polypeptide(L)'
;MPNIKSAIKRVKITKARTLRNASAKSALRTALKKFENALRERDMETAQTALRNATRSLDKAATKGIVHRNYAARKKSRLTKRFQKMNQAM
;
A
#
# COMPACT_ATOMS: atom_id res chain seq x y z
N MET A 1 31.21 10.02 -6.19
CA MET A 1 31.56 8.61 -5.88
C MET A 1 31.80 8.49 -4.38
N PRO A 2 31.44 7.40 -3.69
CA PRO A 2 31.69 7.30 -2.25
C PRO A 2 33.19 7.06 -2.02
N ASN A 3 33.86 7.99 -1.36
CA ASN A 3 35.32 7.93 -1.18
C ASN A 3 35.73 7.09 0.05
N ILE A 4 34.80 6.87 0.99
CA ILE A 4 35.03 6.12 2.22
C ILE A 4 34.51 4.68 2.05
N LYS A 5 35.27 3.67 2.52
CA LYS A 5 34.88 2.24 2.45
C LYS A 5 33.48 1.97 3.02
N SER A 6 33.14 2.62 4.15
CA SER A 6 31.82 2.52 4.77
C SER A 6 30.71 3.06 3.86
N ALA A 7 30.96 4.16 3.14
CA ALA A 7 30.01 4.77 2.22
C ALA A 7 29.76 3.89 0.99
N ILE A 8 30.80 3.26 0.42
CA ILE A 8 30.66 2.29 -0.68
C ILE A 8 29.75 1.12 -0.26
N LYS A 9 29.95 0.59 0.96
CA LYS A 9 29.09 -0.46 1.52
C LYS A 9 27.64 0.01 1.69
N ARG A 10 27.43 1.24 2.18
CA ARG A 10 26.07 1.81 2.34
C ARG A 10 25.34 1.95 1.01
N VAL A 11 26.00 2.38 -0.06
CA VAL A 11 25.40 2.45 -1.40
C VAL A 11 24.89 1.08 -1.88
N LYS A 12 25.69 0.02 -1.73
CA LYS A 12 25.29 -1.35 -2.09
C LYS A 12 24.06 -1.82 -1.30
N ILE A 13 24.05 -1.61 0.02
CA ILE A 13 22.93 -1.97 0.90
C ILE A 13 21.66 -1.18 0.53
N THR A 14 21.80 0.13 0.31
CA THR A 14 20.68 1.00 -0.07
C THR A 14 20.06 0.55 -1.38
N LYS A 15 20.86 0.22 -2.41
CA LYS A 15 20.34 -0.28 -3.69
C LYS A 15 19.44 -1.52 -3.50
N ALA A 16 19.90 -2.50 -2.73
CA ALA A 16 19.13 -3.71 -2.45
C ALA A 16 17.85 -3.46 -1.61
N ARG A 17 17.89 -2.51 -0.67
CA ARG A 17 16.71 -2.10 0.12
C ARG A 17 15.70 -1.34 -0.75
N THR A 18 16.17 -0.44 -1.60
CA THR A 18 15.34 0.34 -2.51
C THR A 18 14.56 -0.55 -3.46
N LEU A 19 15.21 -1.54 -4.08
CA LEU A 19 14.55 -2.49 -5.00
C LEU A 19 13.43 -3.28 -4.30
N ARG A 20 13.70 -3.83 -3.10
CA ARG A 20 12.68 -4.56 -2.31
C ARG A 20 11.50 -3.66 -1.93
N ASN A 21 11.79 -2.44 -1.48
CA ASN A 21 10.75 -1.49 -1.10
C ASN A 21 9.94 -0.99 -2.30
N ALA A 22 10.57 -0.85 -3.47
CA ALA A 22 9.90 -0.47 -4.71
C ALA A 22 8.87 -1.52 -5.13
N SER A 23 9.25 -2.81 -5.12
CA SER A 23 8.34 -3.92 -5.43
C SER A 23 7.13 -3.95 -4.47
N ALA A 24 7.39 -3.87 -3.16
CA ALA A 24 6.32 -3.86 -2.15
C ALA A 24 5.39 -2.64 -2.26
N LYS A 25 5.93 -1.44 -2.53
CA LYS A 25 5.14 -0.23 -2.78
C LYS A 25 4.30 -0.35 -4.05
N SER A 26 4.85 -0.95 -5.11
CA SER A 26 4.13 -1.21 -6.36
C SER A 26 2.93 -2.12 -6.11
N ALA A 27 3.15 -3.28 -5.46
CA ALA A 27 2.08 -4.21 -5.12
C ALA A 27 0.96 -3.56 -4.29
N LEU A 28 1.34 -2.72 -3.31
CA LEU A 28 0.38 -1.97 -2.49
C LEU A 28 -0.44 -0.98 -3.33
N ARG A 29 0.18 -0.24 -4.26
CA ARG A 29 -0.54 0.66 -5.17
C ARG A 29 -1.49 -0.12 -6.08
N THR A 30 -1.08 -1.27 -6.58
CA THR A 30 -1.94 -2.15 -7.40
C THR A 30 -3.16 -2.63 -6.61
N ALA A 31 -3.00 -3.06 -5.36
CA ALA A 31 -4.12 -3.46 -4.51
C ALA A 31 -5.11 -2.32 -4.27
N LEU A 32 -4.61 -1.09 -4.05
CA LEU A 32 -5.46 0.10 -3.92
C LEU A 32 -6.22 0.40 -5.22
N LYS A 33 -5.54 0.31 -6.37
CA LYS A 33 -6.16 0.57 -7.68
C LYS A 33 -7.25 -0.45 -8.02
N LYS A 34 -7.05 -1.73 -7.66
CA LYS A 34 -8.09 -2.77 -7.81
C LYS A 34 -9.38 -2.41 -7.06
N PHE A 35 -9.25 -1.93 -5.82
CA PHE A 35 -10.41 -1.46 -5.05
C PHE A 35 -11.06 -0.22 -5.69
N GLU A 36 -10.26 0.75 -6.16
CA GLU A 36 -10.79 1.93 -6.83
C GLU A 36 -11.54 1.59 -8.14
N ASN A 37 -11.08 0.59 -8.88
CA ASN A 37 -11.77 0.11 -10.07
C ASN A 37 -13.08 -0.61 -9.72
N ALA A 38 -13.08 -1.52 -8.74
CA ALA A 38 -14.31 -2.20 -8.29
C ALA A 38 -15.38 -1.20 -7.80
N LEU A 39 -14.97 -0.13 -7.10
CA LEU A 39 -15.88 0.94 -6.71
C LEU A 39 -16.46 1.72 -7.90
N ARG A 40 -15.71 1.88 -9.00
CA ARG A 40 -16.21 2.55 -10.21
C ARG A 40 -17.22 1.68 -10.96
N GLU A 41 -16.99 0.38 -10.97
CA GLU A 41 -17.84 -0.63 -11.62
C GLU A 41 -19.11 -0.94 -10.80
N ARG A 42 -19.24 -0.39 -9.57
CA ARG A 42 -20.36 -0.60 -8.64
C ARG A 42 -20.60 -2.05 -8.25
N ASP A 43 -19.59 -2.90 -8.38
CA ASP A 43 -19.63 -4.27 -7.91
C ASP A 43 -19.25 -4.34 -6.43
N MET A 44 -20.26 -4.54 -5.59
CA MET A 44 -20.14 -4.48 -4.13
C MET A 44 -19.41 -5.70 -3.55
N GLU A 45 -19.55 -6.87 -4.16
CA GLU A 45 -18.95 -8.11 -3.69
C GLU A 45 -17.43 -8.11 -3.95
N THR A 46 -17.04 -7.73 -5.18
CA THR A 46 -15.63 -7.59 -5.51
C THR A 46 -14.98 -6.42 -4.79
N ALA A 47 -15.70 -5.31 -4.57
CA ALA A 47 -15.21 -4.19 -3.77
C ALA A 47 -14.95 -4.58 -2.31
N GLN A 48 -15.81 -5.39 -1.69
CA GLN A 48 -15.60 -5.87 -0.32
C GLN A 48 -14.35 -6.76 -0.21
N THR A 49 -14.17 -7.67 -1.17
CA THR A 49 -13.01 -8.56 -1.24
C THR A 49 -11.72 -7.77 -1.52
N ALA A 50 -11.76 -6.80 -2.43
CA ALA A 50 -10.65 -5.91 -2.73
C ALA A 50 -10.28 -5.04 -1.52
N LEU A 51 -11.26 -4.58 -0.73
CA LEU A 51 -11.03 -3.83 0.51
C LEU A 51 -10.28 -4.67 1.56
N ARG A 52 -10.67 -5.93 1.76
CA ARG A 52 -9.96 -6.87 2.66
C ARG A 52 -8.52 -7.10 2.22
N ASN A 53 -8.29 -7.26 0.92
CA ASN A 53 -6.94 -7.44 0.38
C ASN A 53 -6.08 -6.18 0.49
N ALA A 54 -6.65 -5.00 0.25
CA ALA A 54 -5.97 -3.72 0.36
C ALA A 54 -5.60 -3.40 1.82
N THR A 55 -6.51 -3.64 2.77
CA THR A 55 -6.26 -3.44 4.21
C THR A 55 -5.15 -4.37 4.73
N ARG A 56 -5.20 -5.67 4.38
CA ARG A 56 -4.12 -6.63 4.70
C ARG A 56 -2.76 -6.18 4.14
N SER A 57 -2.74 -5.65 2.93
CA SER A 57 -1.51 -5.18 2.28
C SER A 57 -0.95 -3.92 2.95
N LEU A 58 -1.81 -2.99 3.37
CA LEU A 58 -1.44 -1.79 4.13
C LEU A 58 -0.80 -2.15 5.47
N ASP A 59 -1.40 -3.08 6.20
CA ASP A 59 -0.91 -3.49 7.51
C ASP A 59 0.43 -4.22 7.42
N LYS A 60 0.59 -5.13 6.44
CA LYS A 60 1.90 -5.76 6.16
C LYS A 60 2.97 -4.73 5.80
N ALA A 61 2.63 -3.70 5.03
CA ALA A 61 3.57 -2.64 4.67
C ALA A 61 3.95 -1.76 5.87
N ALA A 62 3.02 -1.56 6.82
CA ALA A 62 3.27 -0.82 8.05
C ALA A 62 4.20 -1.61 9.00
N THR A 63 3.94 -2.91 9.22
CA THR A 63 4.79 -3.77 10.07
C THR A 63 6.23 -3.82 9.55
N LYS A 64 6.41 -3.85 8.23
CA LYS A 64 7.74 -3.85 7.59
C LYS A 64 8.43 -2.47 7.56
N GLY A 65 7.79 -1.43 8.10
CA GLY A 65 8.33 -0.07 8.10
C GLY A 65 8.41 0.59 6.72
N ILE A 66 7.73 0.03 5.70
CA ILE A 66 7.74 0.56 4.32
C ILE A 66 6.84 1.80 4.23
N VAL A 67 5.76 1.82 5.02
CA VAL A 67 4.87 2.97 5.22
C VAL A 67 4.72 3.25 6.71
N HIS A 68 4.52 4.51 7.08
CA HIS A 68 4.29 4.87 8.47
C HIS A 68 2.93 4.37 8.96
N ARG A 69 2.84 3.96 10.24
CA ARG A 69 1.59 3.51 10.88
C ARG A 69 0.42 4.47 10.68
N ASN A 70 0.67 5.78 10.80
CA ASN A 70 -0.37 6.80 10.61
C ASN A 70 -0.82 6.90 9.15
N TYR A 71 0.08 6.63 8.19
CA TYR A 71 -0.30 6.58 6.77
C TYR A 71 -1.22 5.39 6.51
N ALA A 72 -0.87 4.21 7.05
CA ALA A 72 -1.71 3.02 6.94
C ALA A 72 -3.09 3.24 7.59
N ALA A 73 -3.14 3.74 8.84
CA ALA A 73 -4.38 4.03 9.55
C ALA A 73 -5.27 5.03 8.77
N ARG A 74 -4.69 6.15 8.29
CA ARG A 74 -5.41 7.15 7.50
C ARG A 74 -5.97 6.57 6.21
N LYS A 75 -5.20 5.74 5.51
CA LYS A 75 -5.65 5.09 4.27
C LYS A 75 -6.75 4.07 4.54
N LYS A 76 -6.63 3.22 5.56
CA LYS A 76 -7.69 2.28 5.96
C LYS A 76 -9.00 3.02 6.23
N SER A 77 -8.97 4.04 7.08
CA SER A 77 -10.16 4.85 7.39
C SER A 77 -10.81 5.46 6.14
N ARG A 78 -10.02 6.04 5.23
CA ARG A 78 -10.54 6.65 3.99
C ARG A 78 -11.19 5.63 3.05
N LEU A 79 -10.59 4.43 2.90
CA LEU A 79 -11.13 3.38 2.03
C LEU A 79 -12.45 2.84 2.58
N THR A 80 -12.50 2.56 3.89
CA THR A 80 -13.72 2.09 4.55
C THR A 80 -14.85 3.11 4.47
N LYS A 81 -14.57 4.39 4.72
CA LYS A 81 -15.57 5.47 4.59
C LYS A 81 -16.12 5.58 3.16
N ARG A 82 -15.26 5.44 2.15
CA ARG A 82 -15.70 5.45 0.74
C ARG A 82 -16.60 4.27 0.41
N PHE A 83 -16.22 3.06 0.84
CA PHE A 83 -17.04 1.86 0.65
C PHE A 83 -18.40 1.98 1.33
N GLN A 84 -18.43 2.42 2.59
CA GLN A 84 -19.68 2.65 3.34
C GLN A 84 -20.57 3.70 2.68
N LYS A 85 -20.00 4.83 2.23
CA LYS A 85 -20.77 5.86 1.54
C LYS A 85 -21.43 5.33 0.26
N MET A 86 -20.72 4.51 -0.52
CA MET A 86 -21.30 3.87 -1.71
C MET A 86 -22.37 2.85 -1.34
N ASN A 87 -22.16 2.06 -0.28
CA ASN A 87 -23.13 1.09 0.21
C ASN A 87 -24.41 1.74 0.78
N GLN A 88 -24.35 2.97 1.26
CA GLN A 88 -25.51 3.71 1.79
C GLN A 88 -26.26 4.50 0.70
N ALA A 89 -25.60 4.77 -0.44
CA ALA A 89 -26.18 5.52 -1.55
C ALA A 89 -26.92 4.62 -2.55
N MET A 90 -26.99 3.32 -2.27
CA MET A 90 -27.58 2.26 -3.08
C MET A 90 -28.57 1.50 -2.21
#